data_AF-A0A7C5D5N3-F1
#
_entry.id   AF-A0A7C5D5N3-F1
#
_cell.length_a   1.000
_cell.length_b   1.000
_cell.length_c   1.000
_cell.angle_alpha   90.00
_cell.angle_beta   90.00
_cell.angle_gamma   90.00
#
_symmetry.space_group_name_H-M   'P 1'
#
loop_
_entity.id
_entity.type
_entity.pdbx_description
1 polymer ?
#
loop_
_entity_poly.entity_id
_entity_poly.type
_entity_poly.pdbx_seq_one_letter_code
_entity_poly.pdbx_strand_id
1 'polypeptide(L)'
;MSKFIEKLQQSLRGSAPPIGFRKVTETESSPLLVAVNLADFNRKELKQLVTTGIDAAALSVRELDPATFEQWNGSLDGIPLGLMVEDDNNVEVKEFIKRGCDFLVFGLKAPFEVIDQEKAGKIVRVETSLESGLLRSVNDLPVDAVLIATPGTVFTVEHLLACYRFAALISKPLLVAIRSPLTAESIKSLHQAGVNGLFLDTGFPSGAISDLKKAIQSLPRTQRKRPSAVPLLPKIGTETQPEAEEEEED
;
A
#
# COMPACT_ATOMS: atom_id res chain seq x y z
N MET A 1 1.83 -0.82 16.08
CA MET A 1 1.48 -0.21 14.78
C MET A 1 2.61 -0.55 13.82
N SER A 2 2.28 -0.88 12.57
CA SER A 2 3.26 -1.29 11.55
C SER A 2 4.06 -0.10 11.04
N LYS A 3 5.39 -0.21 11.06
CA LYS A 3 6.30 0.83 10.56
C LYS A 3 6.15 1.03 9.05
N PHE A 4 5.88 -0.05 8.30
CA PHE A 4 5.70 0.05 6.85
C PHE A 4 4.41 0.80 6.49
N ILE A 5 3.30 0.49 7.17
CA ILE A 5 2.03 1.20 6.95
C ILE A 5 2.16 2.68 7.30
N GLU A 6 2.84 3.03 8.40
CA GLU A 6 3.09 4.42 8.76
C GLU A 6 3.83 5.18 7.64
N LYS A 7 4.88 4.57 7.06
CA LYS A 7 5.59 5.14 5.91
C LYS A 7 4.67 5.31 4.69
N LEU A 8 3.81 4.33 4.40
CA LEU A 8 2.86 4.40 3.28
C LEU A 8 1.82 5.50 3.47
N GLN A 9 1.29 5.64 4.69
CA GLN A 9 0.34 6.70 5.03
C GLN A 9 1.00 8.08 4.98
N GLN A 10 2.26 8.19 5.38
CA GLN A 10 3.02 9.44 5.24
C GLN A 10 3.22 9.83 3.77
N SER A 11 3.55 8.86 2.90
CA SER A 11 3.59 9.06 1.45
C SER A 11 2.22 9.51 0.90
N LEU A 12 1.13 8.91 1.38
CA LEU A 12 -0.23 9.25 0.92
C LEU A 12 -0.70 10.64 1.36
N ARG A 13 -0.50 11.01 2.63
CA ARG A 13 -0.96 12.30 3.17
C ARG A 13 -0.14 13.47 2.65
N GLY A 14 1.10 13.21 2.19
CA GLY A 14 2.09 14.24 1.95
C GLY A 14 2.46 14.96 3.25
N SER A 15 3.47 15.84 3.20
CA SER A 15 3.71 16.76 4.30
C SER A 15 2.51 17.71 4.39
N ALA A 16 1.76 17.69 5.50
CA ALA A 16 0.69 18.65 5.71
C ALA A 16 1.29 20.07 5.63
N PRO A 17 0.70 20.99 4.86
CA PRO A 17 1.21 22.36 4.85
C PRO A 17 1.12 22.91 6.27
N PRO A 18 2.20 23.48 6.82
CA PRO A 18 2.16 24.06 8.15
C PRO A 18 1.13 25.19 8.16
N ILE A 19 0.39 25.29 9.27
CA ILE A 19 -0.43 26.47 9.54
C ILE A 19 0.55 27.60 9.89
N GLY A 20 0.75 28.56 8.97
CA GLY A 20 1.56 29.78 9.18
C GLY A 20 2.63 30.06 8.11
N PHE A 21 3.42 31.12 8.30
CA PHE A 21 4.45 31.61 7.36
C PHE A 21 5.82 30.93 7.50
N ARG A 22 5.89 29.80 8.22
CA ARG A 22 7.17 29.13 8.50
C ARG A 22 7.53 28.21 7.33
N LYS A 23 8.66 28.47 6.66
CA LYS A 23 9.28 27.50 5.74
C LYS A 23 9.64 26.25 6.55
N VAL A 24 9.00 25.13 6.23
CA VAL A 24 9.36 23.82 6.74
C VAL A 24 10.24 23.14 5.69
N THR A 25 11.35 22.56 6.13
CA THR A 25 12.07 21.56 5.36
C THR A 25 11.12 20.38 5.18
N GLU A 26 10.59 20.22 3.96
CA GLU A 26 9.81 19.05 3.55
C GLU A 26 10.50 17.78 4.05
N THR A 27 9.83 17.02 4.91
CA THR A 27 10.37 15.74 5.38
C THR A 27 10.67 14.87 4.18
N GLU A 28 11.87 14.30 4.15
CA GLU A 28 12.45 13.54 3.04
C GLU A 28 11.78 12.18 2.82
N SER A 29 10.45 12.09 2.80
CA SER A 29 9.79 10.85 2.42
C SER A 29 9.87 10.70 0.90
N SER A 30 10.45 9.59 0.44
CA SER A 30 10.50 9.22 -0.99
C SER A 30 9.08 9.25 -1.61
N PRO A 31 8.94 9.72 -2.86
CA PRO A 31 7.63 9.81 -3.52
C PRO A 31 6.98 8.43 -3.74
N LEU A 32 7.79 7.38 -3.85
CA LEU A 32 7.37 5.98 -3.93
C LEU A 32 8.19 5.16 -2.94
N LEU A 33 7.54 4.24 -2.23
CA LEU A 33 8.21 3.24 -1.41
C LEU A 33 8.48 1.96 -2.20
N VAL A 34 9.57 1.27 -1.91
CA VAL A 34 9.90 -0.02 -2.54
C VAL A 34 9.83 -1.14 -1.51
N ALA A 35 8.97 -2.12 -1.78
CA ALA A 35 8.89 -3.37 -1.05
C ALA A 35 9.36 -4.53 -1.95
N VAL A 36 10.05 -5.53 -1.41
CA VAL A 36 10.57 -6.67 -2.19
C VAL A 36 10.09 -8.00 -1.64
N ASN A 37 9.64 -8.88 -2.53
CA ASN A 37 9.39 -10.29 -2.23
C ASN A 37 10.72 -11.04 -2.16
N LEU A 38 11.03 -11.59 -1.00
CA LEU A 38 12.31 -12.23 -0.71
C LEU A 38 12.39 -13.69 -1.16
N ALA A 39 11.33 -14.25 -1.75
CA ALA A 39 11.27 -15.67 -2.10
C ALA A 39 12.41 -16.15 -3.01
N ASP A 40 12.91 -15.29 -3.91
CA ASP A 40 14.00 -15.64 -4.84
C ASP A 40 15.39 -15.21 -4.36
N PHE A 41 15.47 -14.49 -3.23
CA PHE A 41 16.73 -13.87 -2.80
C PHE A 41 17.49 -14.76 -1.83
N ASN A 42 18.81 -14.64 -1.84
CA ASN A 42 19.67 -15.32 -0.86
C ASN A 42 20.26 -14.33 0.17
N ARG A 43 20.83 -14.82 1.27
CA ARG A 43 21.37 -13.98 2.37
C ARG A 43 22.45 -12.99 1.93
N LYS A 44 23.21 -13.30 0.88
CA LYS A 44 24.21 -12.37 0.33
C LYS A 44 23.55 -11.20 -0.38
N GLU A 45 22.46 -11.47 -1.08
CA GLU A 45 21.68 -10.46 -1.80
C GLU A 45 20.89 -9.61 -0.81
N LEU A 46 20.41 -10.17 0.30
CA LEU A 46 19.83 -9.39 1.41
C LEU A 46 20.70 -8.23 1.85
N LYS A 47 22.00 -8.44 2.04
CA LYS A 47 22.91 -7.36 2.43
C LYS A 47 23.02 -6.29 1.35
N GLN A 48 23.00 -6.69 0.09
CA GLN A 48 22.96 -5.76 -1.04
C GLN A 48 21.64 -4.98 -1.07
N LEU A 49 20.51 -5.65 -0.83
CA LEU A 49 19.17 -5.04 -0.72
C LEU A 49 19.12 -4.00 0.41
N VAL A 50 19.63 -4.32 1.60
CA VAL A 50 19.75 -3.37 2.71
C VAL A 50 20.61 -2.17 2.30
N THR A 51 21.73 -2.40 1.61
CA THR A 51 22.63 -1.33 1.12
C THR A 51 21.97 -0.45 0.06
N THR A 52 21.11 -1.01 -0.80
CA THR A 52 20.37 -0.22 -1.80
C THR A 52 19.34 0.72 -1.16
N GLY A 53 18.91 0.43 0.07
CA GLY A 53 17.96 1.26 0.84
C GLY A 53 16.51 0.97 0.47
N ILE A 54 16.10 -0.29 0.62
CA ILE A 54 14.71 -0.75 0.44
C ILE A 54 13.87 -0.36 1.65
N ASP A 55 12.58 -0.07 1.44
CA ASP A 55 11.70 0.43 2.50
C ASP A 55 11.04 -0.68 3.32
N ALA A 56 10.78 -1.83 2.69
CA ALA A 56 10.18 -3.02 3.30
C ALA A 56 10.53 -4.31 2.55
N ALA A 57 10.40 -5.44 3.22
CA ALA A 57 10.56 -6.76 2.60
C ALA A 57 9.38 -7.66 2.97
N ALA A 58 8.99 -8.58 2.09
CA ALA A 58 7.94 -9.56 2.34
C ALA A 58 8.43 -10.96 2.01
N LEU A 59 8.05 -11.94 2.83
CA LEU A 59 8.38 -13.35 2.63
C LEU A 59 7.13 -14.16 2.27
N SER A 60 7.20 -14.92 1.17
CA SER A 60 6.09 -15.78 0.72
C SER A 60 6.08 -17.10 1.49
N VAL A 61 4.99 -17.38 2.20
CA VAL A 61 4.85 -18.58 3.02
C VAL A 61 4.29 -19.72 2.17
N ARG A 62 5.18 -20.53 1.59
CA ARG A 62 4.84 -21.90 1.17
C ARG A 62 5.35 -22.93 2.19
N GLU A 63 6.58 -22.77 2.67
CA GLU A 63 7.25 -23.65 3.64
C GLU A 63 8.26 -22.86 4.50
N LEU A 64 7.83 -21.77 5.14
CA LEU A 64 8.74 -20.96 5.96
C LEU A 64 8.64 -21.35 7.43
N ASP A 65 9.72 -21.93 7.95
CA ASP A 65 9.87 -22.15 9.38
C ASP A 65 9.98 -20.82 10.13
N PRO A 66 9.34 -20.68 11.31
CA PRO A 66 9.45 -19.49 12.15
C PRO A 66 10.90 -19.14 12.54
N ALA A 67 11.78 -20.15 12.64
CA ALA A 67 13.20 -19.97 12.91
C ALA A 67 13.94 -19.30 11.74
N THR A 68 13.54 -19.63 10.51
CA THR A 68 14.07 -18.96 9.31
C THR A 68 13.60 -17.51 9.32
N PHE A 69 12.32 -17.24 9.58
CA PHE A 69 11.81 -15.86 9.65
C PHE A 69 12.59 -14.96 10.62
N GLU A 70 12.91 -15.43 11.82
CA GLU A 70 13.72 -14.66 12.78
C GLU A 70 15.14 -14.35 12.27
N GLN A 71 15.77 -15.30 11.58
CA GLN A 71 17.11 -15.09 11.00
C GLN A 71 17.09 -14.03 9.90
N TRP A 72 16.02 -14.00 9.11
CA TRP A 72 15.81 -12.96 8.09
C TRP A 72 15.50 -11.61 8.73
N ASN A 73 14.65 -11.58 9.76
CA ASN A 73 14.35 -10.35 10.51
C ASN A 73 15.62 -9.75 11.15
N GLY A 74 16.46 -10.59 11.76
CA GLY A 74 17.74 -10.17 12.32
C GLY A 74 18.77 -9.70 11.29
N SER A 75 18.63 -10.10 10.01
CA SER A 75 19.54 -9.69 8.93
C SER A 75 19.15 -8.36 8.27
N LEU A 76 17.95 -7.85 8.54
CA LEU A 76 17.36 -6.70 7.85
C LEU A 76 17.60 -5.35 8.53
N ASP A 77 18.45 -5.28 9.57
CA ASP A 77 18.92 -4.05 10.24
C ASP A 77 17.83 -2.96 10.44
N GLY A 78 16.61 -3.37 10.81
CA GLY A 78 15.49 -2.47 11.10
C GLY A 78 14.55 -2.15 9.94
N ILE A 79 14.73 -2.76 8.75
CA ILE A 79 13.74 -2.74 7.66
C ILE A 79 12.52 -3.59 8.06
N PRO A 80 11.28 -3.08 7.95
CA PRO A 80 10.08 -3.85 8.28
C PRO A 80 9.94 -5.08 7.38
N LEU A 81 9.80 -6.24 8.02
CA LEU A 81 9.60 -7.52 7.37
C LEU A 81 8.15 -7.96 7.51
N GLY A 82 7.51 -8.22 6.37
CA GLY A 82 6.16 -8.73 6.27
C GLY A 82 6.09 -10.17 5.77
N LEU A 83 4.89 -10.73 5.83
CA LEU A 83 4.59 -12.06 5.32
C LEU A 83 3.56 -11.99 4.23
N MET A 84 3.70 -12.84 3.23
CA MET A 84 2.73 -13.03 2.17
C MET A 84 2.08 -14.40 2.35
N VAL A 85 0.77 -14.36 2.63
CA VAL A 85 -0.07 -15.53 2.88
C VAL A 85 -0.83 -15.82 1.59
N GLU A 86 -0.59 -17.01 1.04
CA GLU A 86 -1.33 -17.51 -0.12
C GLU A 86 -2.71 -18.00 0.31
N ASP A 87 -3.68 -17.90 -0.61
CA ASP A 87 -5.11 -18.08 -0.32
C ASP A 87 -5.48 -19.45 0.29
N ASP A 88 -4.73 -20.50 -0.03
CA ASP A 88 -5.01 -21.88 0.40
C ASP A 88 -4.19 -22.32 1.63
N ASN A 89 -3.36 -21.44 2.19
CA ASN A 89 -2.40 -21.83 3.24
C ASN A 89 -2.92 -21.48 4.64
N ASN A 90 -3.10 -22.51 5.46
CA ASN A 90 -3.53 -22.37 6.86
C ASN A 90 -2.30 -22.10 7.75
N VAL A 91 -1.67 -20.95 7.52
CA VAL A 91 -0.45 -20.55 8.25
C VAL A 91 -0.83 -19.95 9.60
N GLU A 92 -0.17 -20.37 10.67
CA GLU A 92 -0.29 -19.72 11.98
C GLU A 92 0.39 -18.35 12.01
N VAL A 93 -0.26 -17.35 11.40
CA VAL A 93 0.25 -15.98 11.29
C VAL A 93 0.59 -15.37 12.66
N LYS A 94 -0.12 -15.80 13.72
CA LYS A 94 0.08 -15.37 15.10
C LYS A 94 1.50 -15.62 15.61
N GLU A 95 2.14 -16.72 15.21
CA GLU A 95 3.50 -17.02 15.65
C GLU A 95 4.50 -16.03 15.06
N PHE A 96 4.35 -15.69 13.78
CA PHE A 96 5.25 -14.76 13.13
C PHE A 96 5.05 -13.32 13.60
N ILE A 97 3.82 -12.92 13.93
CA ILE A 97 3.54 -11.61 14.56
C ILE A 97 4.27 -11.50 15.90
N LYS A 98 4.25 -12.55 16.74
CA LYS A 98 4.99 -12.56 18.01
C LYS A 98 6.50 -12.41 17.80
N ARG A 99 7.02 -12.87 16.66
CA ARG A 99 8.44 -12.82 16.26
C ARG A 99 8.82 -11.52 15.53
N GLY A 100 7.92 -10.53 15.49
CA GLY A 100 8.19 -9.19 14.97
C GLY A 100 7.83 -8.98 13.50
N CYS A 101 6.87 -9.74 12.96
CA CYS A 101 6.28 -9.43 11.66
C CYS A 101 5.55 -8.09 11.69
N ASP A 102 5.92 -7.19 10.78
CA ASP A 102 5.41 -5.82 10.72
C ASP A 102 4.10 -5.72 9.94
N PHE A 103 3.98 -6.42 8.80
CA PHE A 103 2.77 -6.40 7.96
C PHE A 103 2.47 -7.75 7.28
N LEU A 104 1.23 -7.91 6.85
CA LEU A 104 0.70 -9.11 6.20
C LEU A 104 0.14 -8.74 4.82
N VAL A 105 0.48 -9.53 3.81
CA VAL A 105 -0.05 -9.44 2.46
C VAL A 105 -0.89 -10.70 2.22
N PHE A 106 -2.17 -10.55 1.90
CA PHE A 106 -3.08 -11.68 1.70
C PHE A 106 -4.08 -11.41 0.58
N GLY A 107 -4.53 -12.45 -0.12
CA GLY A 107 -5.55 -12.33 -1.17
C GLY A 107 -6.97 -12.26 -0.61
N LEU A 108 -7.94 -12.00 -1.49
CA LEU A 108 -9.37 -11.92 -1.12
C LEU A 108 -9.98 -13.25 -0.68
N LYS A 109 -9.32 -14.38 -0.98
CA LYS A 109 -9.79 -15.72 -0.60
C LYS A 109 -9.16 -16.22 0.70
N ALA A 110 -8.20 -15.48 1.25
CA ALA A 110 -7.54 -15.84 2.49
C ALA A 110 -8.55 -15.93 3.66
N PRO A 111 -8.29 -16.79 4.67
CA PRO A 111 -9.14 -16.91 5.84
C PRO A 111 -9.32 -15.58 6.58
N PHE A 112 -10.54 -15.32 7.06
CA PHE A 112 -10.88 -14.09 7.78
C PHE A 112 -10.03 -13.89 9.05
N GLU A 113 -9.50 -14.96 9.64
CA GLU A 113 -8.60 -14.91 10.81
C GLU A 113 -7.34 -14.07 10.58
N VAL A 114 -6.90 -13.93 9.33
CA VAL A 114 -5.75 -13.08 8.94
C VAL A 114 -6.11 -11.60 9.12
N ILE A 115 -7.38 -11.23 8.87
CA ILE A 115 -7.88 -9.86 8.98
C ILE A 115 -8.03 -9.44 10.45
N ASP A 116 -8.24 -10.37 11.38
CA ASP A 116 -8.44 -10.07 12.81
C ASP A 116 -7.13 -9.68 13.54
N GLN A 117 -5.98 -9.73 12.87
CA GLN A 117 -4.67 -9.47 13.49
C GLN A 117 -4.37 -7.97 13.64
N GLU A 118 -4.77 -7.33 14.74
CA GLU A 118 -4.58 -5.88 14.97
C GLU A 118 -3.11 -5.41 15.10
N LYS A 119 -2.18 -6.31 15.43
CA LYS A 119 -0.79 -5.94 15.73
C LYS A 119 0.08 -5.73 14.49
N ALA A 120 -0.30 -6.32 13.36
CA ALA A 120 0.42 -6.21 12.09
C ALA A 120 -0.37 -5.37 11.09
N GLY A 121 0.34 -4.66 10.22
CA GLY A 121 -0.27 -3.91 9.12
C GLY A 121 -0.92 -4.87 8.12
N LYS A 122 -2.07 -4.50 7.56
CA LYS A 122 -2.85 -5.39 6.69
C LYS A 122 -2.87 -4.86 5.26
N ILE A 123 -2.37 -5.65 4.33
CA ILE A 123 -2.31 -5.33 2.91
C ILE A 123 -3.10 -6.38 2.15
N VAL A 124 -4.19 -5.96 1.52
CA VAL A 124 -4.99 -6.87 0.69
C VAL A 124 -4.48 -6.88 -0.74
N ARG A 125 -4.21 -8.06 -1.29
CA ARG A 125 -3.83 -8.29 -2.68
C ARG A 125 -5.09 -8.48 -3.52
N VAL A 126 -5.19 -7.71 -4.59
CA VAL A 126 -6.35 -7.66 -5.47
C VAL A 126 -5.91 -7.74 -6.93
N GLU A 127 -6.67 -8.44 -7.75
CA GLU A 127 -6.40 -8.56 -9.18
C GLU A 127 -6.91 -7.33 -9.95
N THR A 128 -6.25 -7.01 -11.07
CA THR A 128 -6.68 -5.92 -11.97
C THR A 128 -8.07 -6.15 -12.59
N SER A 129 -8.54 -7.40 -12.61
CA SER A 129 -9.86 -7.82 -13.08
C SER A 129 -11.00 -7.51 -12.09
N LEU A 130 -10.70 -7.15 -10.85
CA LEU A 130 -11.71 -7.01 -9.80
C LEU A 130 -12.74 -5.93 -10.14
N GLU A 131 -14.02 -6.27 -9.98
CA GLU A 131 -15.14 -5.39 -10.27
C GLU A 131 -15.13 -4.12 -9.40
N SER A 132 -15.55 -2.99 -9.98
CA SER A 132 -15.59 -1.70 -9.29
C SER A 132 -16.48 -1.69 -8.03
N GLY A 133 -17.55 -2.51 -7.99
CA GLY A 133 -18.38 -2.66 -6.80
C GLY A 133 -17.58 -3.21 -5.61
N LEU A 134 -16.88 -4.33 -5.83
CA LEU A 134 -16.02 -4.95 -4.82
C LEU A 134 -14.85 -4.05 -4.42
N LEU A 135 -14.27 -3.29 -5.36
CA LEU A 135 -13.20 -2.33 -5.05
C LEU A 135 -13.63 -1.25 -4.05
N ARG A 136 -14.89 -0.80 -4.10
CA ARG A 136 -15.42 0.15 -3.12
C ARG A 136 -15.56 -0.51 -1.74
N SER A 137 -16.04 -1.75 -1.69
CA SER A 137 -16.17 -2.53 -0.45
C SER A 137 -14.82 -2.79 0.23
N VAL A 138 -13.71 -2.81 -0.51
CA VAL A 138 -12.36 -2.93 0.08
C VAL A 138 -12.02 -1.75 1.00
N ASN A 139 -12.61 -0.57 0.79
CA ASN A 139 -12.42 0.55 1.72
C ASN A 139 -13.02 0.26 3.10
N ASP A 140 -14.13 -0.47 3.15
CA ASP A 140 -14.84 -0.81 4.39
C ASP A 140 -14.17 -1.95 5.16
N LEU A 141 -13.33 -2.75 4.51
CA LEU A 141 -12.52 -3.77 5.18
C LEU A 141 -11.50 -3.11 6.13
N PRO A 142 -11.20 -3.71 7.30
CA PRO A 142 -10.20 -3.19 8.23
C PRO A 142 -8.78 -3.51 7.75
N VAL A 143 -8.44 -3.06 6.54
CA VAL A 143 -7.14 -3.18 5.89
C VAL A 143 -6.49 -1.81 5.75
N ASP A 144 -5.17 -1.77 5.83
CA ASP A 144 -4.40 -0.53 5.86
C ASP A 144 -3.92 -0.08 4.48
N ALA A 145 -3.65 -1.02 3.56
CA ALA A 145 -3.19 -0.74 2.20
C ALA A 145 -3.69 -1.79 1.21
N VAL A 146 -3.56 -1.50 -0.08
CA VAL A 146 -4.01 -2.38 -1.17
C VAL A 146 -2.86 -2.62 -2.15
N LEU A 147 -2.60 -3.89 -2.47
CA LEU A 147 -1.60 -4.33 -3.45
C LEU A 147 -2.30 -4.82 -4.73
N ILE A 148 -2.07 -4.12 -5.84
CA ILE A 148 -2.58 -4.50 -7.15
C ILE A 148 -1.65 -5.57 -7.74
N ALA A 149 -2.18 -6.77 -7.92
CA ALA A 149 -1.50 -7.85 -8.61
C ALA A 149 -1.63 -7.63 -10.13
N THR A 150 -0.52 -7.34 -10.81
CA THR A 150 -0.51 -7.29 -12.27
C THR A 150 -0.16 -8.67 -12.83
N PRO A 151 -1.09 -9.32 -13.57
CA PRO A 151 -0.77 -10.56 -14.24
C PRO A 151 0.25 -10.32 -15.37
N GLY A 152 1.21 -11.22 -15.51
CA GLY A 152 2.21 -11.19 -16.58
C GLY A 152 3.54 -10.53 -16.20
N THR A 153 4.46 -10.52 -17.16
CA THR A 153 5.82 -10.01 -16.99
C THR A 153 5.99 -8.60 -17.50
N VAL A 154 5.14 -8.12 -18.42
CA VAL A 154 5.26 -6.80 -19.04
C VAL A 154 4.24 -5.84 -18.44
N PHE A 155 4.68 -4.64 -18.10
CA PHE A 155 3.78 -3.58 -17.67
C PHE A 155 3.12 -2.93 -18.89
N THR A 156 1.80 -3.06 -19.01
CA THR A 156 1.02 -2.60 -20.17
C THR A 156 0.21 -1.34 -19.82
N VAL A 157 -0.37 -0.70 -20.84
CA VAL A 157 -1.31 0.42 -20.67
C VAL A 157 -2.54 -0.01 -19.88
N GLU A 158 -2.97 -1.26 -20.02
CA GLU A 158 -4.08 -1.84 -19.24
C GLU A 158 -3.77 -1.81 -17.73
N HIS A 159 -2.54 -2.18 -17.34
CA HIS A 159 -2.11 -2.10 -15.94
C HIS A 159 -2.11 -0.66 -15.42
N LEU A 160 -1.72 0.30 -16.26
CA LEU A 160 -1.78 1.72 -15.89
C LEU A 160 -3.23 2.23 -15.72
N LEU A 161 -4.14 1.84 -16.62
CA LEU A 161 -5.57 2.16 -16.52
C LEU A 161 -6.19 1.54 -15.26
N ALA A 162 -5.81 0.31 -14.92
CA ALA A 162 -6.18 -0.30 -13.66
C ALA A 162 -5.68 0.55 -12.47
N CYS A 163 -4.42 1.00 -12.47
CA CYS A 163 -3.91 1.86 -11.40
C CYS A 163 -4.75 3.14 -11.23
N TYR A 164 -5.10 3.83 -12.32
CA TYR A 164 -5.98 5.00 -12.28
C TYR A 164 -7.38 4.67 -11.71
N ARG A 165 -7.98 3.56 -12.14
CA ARG A 165 -9.28 3.10 -11.64
C ARG A 165 -9.25 2.86 -10.13
N PHE A 166 -8.20 2.20 -9.64
CA PHE A 166 -8.06 1.88 -8.22
C PHE A 166 -7.78 3.16 -7.41
N ALA A 167 -6.92 4.04 -7.91
CA ALA A 167 -6.63 5.32 -7.26
C ALA A 167 -7.85 6.26 -7.16
N ALA A 168 -8.83 6.12 -8.05
CA ALA A 168 -10.08 6.87 -7.99
C ALA A 168 -11.10 6.25 -7.02
N LEU A 169 -11.06 4.93 -6.79
CA LEU A 169 -12.06 4.20 -5.99
C LEU A 169 -11.58 3.88 -4.58
N ILE A 170 -10.28 3.82 -4.34
CA ILE A 170 -9.68 3.40 -3.07
C ILE A 170 -9.05 4.61 -2.39
N SER A 171 -9.44 4.85 -1.13
CA SER A 171 -8.92 5.96 -0.32
C SER A 171 -7.67 5.59 0.48
N LYS A 172 -7.22 4.34 0.38
CA LYS A 172 -6.06 3.77 1.09
C LYS A 172 -4.79 3.79 0.22
N PRO A 173 -3.59 3.71 0.81
CA PRO A 173 -2.34 3.63 0.04
C PRO A 173 -2.33 2.47 -0.94
N LEU A 174 -1.87 2.73 -2.17
CA LEU A 174 -1.83 1.75 -3.25
C LEU A 174 -0.41 1.29 -3.55
N LEU A 175 -0.23 -0.01 -3.63
CA LEU A 175 0.98 -0.68 -4.08
C LEU A 175 0.71 -1.41 -5.39
N VAL A 176 1.73 -1.52 -6.26
CA VAL A 176 1.63 -2.30 -7.50
C VAL A 176 2.71 -3.38 -7.50
N ALA A 177 2.31 -4.63 -7.72
CA ALA A 177 3.23 -5.74 -7.91
C ALA A 177 3.90 -5.63 -9.29
N ILE A 178 5.22 -5.77 -9.36
CA ILE A 178 6.01 -5.64 -10.59
C ILE A 178 7.02 -6.78 -10.67
N ARG A 179 7.13 -7.39 -11.85
CA ARG A 179 8.05 -8.52 -12.13
C ARG A 179 9.15 -8.18 -13.13
N SER A 180 9.07 -7.03 -13.80
CA SER A 180 10.05 -6.59 -14.79
C SER A 180 10.60 -5.19 -14.48
N PRO A 181 11.84 -4.90 -14.88
CA PRO A 181 12.41 -3.57 -14.71
C PRO A 181 11.60 -2.53 -15.49
N LEU A 182 11.25 -1.44 -14.80
CA LEU A 182 10.52 -0.32 -15.37
C LEU A 182 11.47 0.80 -15.81
N THR A 183 11.10 1.50 -16.88
CA THR A 183 11.76 2.74 -17.29
C THR A 183 11.37 3.89 -16.36
N ALA A 184 12.22 4.92 -16.26
CA ALA A 184 11.95 6.11 -15.44
C ALA A 184 10.60 6.80 -15.79
N GLU A 185 10.21 6.79 -17.07
CA GLU A 185 8.92 7.31 -17.54
C GLU A 185 7.73 6.50 -17.03
N SER A 186 7.87 5.17 -16.98
CA SER A 186 6.84 4.28 -16.44
C SER A 186 6.66 4.50 -14.94
N ILE A 187 7.76 4.65 -14.19
CA ILE A 187 7.71 4.93 -12.75
C ILE A 187 7.05 6.30 -12.49
N LYS A 188 7.37 7.32 -13.31
CA LYS A 188 6.70 8.62 -13.25
C LYS A 188 5.19 8.51 -13.50
N SER A 189 4.80 7.73 -14.50
CA SER A 189 3.40 7.50 -14.85
C SER A 189 2.64 6.78 -13.72
N LEU A 190 3.27 5.80 -13.07
CA LEU A 190 2.71 5.11 -11.89
C LEU A 190 2.52 6.05 -10.70
N HIS A 191 3.52 6.88 -10.41
CA HIS A 191 3.42 7.89 -9.36
C HIS A 191 2.28 8.88 -9.65
N GLN A 192 2.16 9.34 -10.90
CA GLN A 192 1.06 10.22 -11.33
C GLN A 192 -0.31 9.53 -11.29
N ALA A 193 -0.37 8.22 -11.52
CA ALA A 193 -1.58 7.42 -11.37
C ALA A 193 -2.03 7.27 -9.91
N GLY A 194 -1.21 7.70 -8.94
CA GLY A 194 -1.55 7.65 -7.52
C GLY A 194 -1.08 6.37 -6.83
N VAL A 195 -0.06 5.72 -7.36
CA VAL A 195 0.61 4.61 -6.68
C VAL A 195 1.56 5.18 -5.62
N ASN A 196 1.51 4.61 -4.41
CA ASN A 196 2.32 5.01 -3.25
C ASN A 196 3.58 4.15 -3.08
N GLY A 197 3.61 2.96 -3.69
CA GLY A 197 4.80 2.14 -3.69
C GLY A 197 4.77 1.02 -4.72
N LEU A 198 5.94 0.44 -4.93
CA LEU A 198 6.19 -0.65 -5.84
C LEU A 198 6.53 -1.89 -5.02
N PHE A 199 5.89 -3.00 -5.34
CA PHE A 199 6.17 -4.29 -4.75
C PHE A 199 6.87 -5.15 -5.80
N LEU A 200 8.15 -5.44 -5.61
CA LEU A 200 8.93 -6.26 -6.53
C LEU A 200 8.62 -7.72 -6.23
N ASP A 201 7.86 -8.36 -7.11
CA ASP A 201 7.43 -9.74 -6.96
C ASP A 201 8.50 -10.71 -7.51
N THR A 202 8.26 -12.01 -7.39
CA THR A 202 9.21 -13.04 -7.81
C THR A 202 9.62 -12.92 -9.29
N GLY A 203 10.89 -13.17 -9.57
CA GLY A 203 11.51 -13.04 -10.88
C GLY A 203 12.07 -11.66 -11.22
N PHE A 204 11.98 -10.67 -10.31
CA PHE A 204 12.57 -9.35 -10.54
C PHE A 204 14.12 -9.40 -10.43
N PRO A 205 14.87 -8.86 -11.40
CA PRO A 205 16.33 -8.93 -11.38
C PRO A 205 16.94 -8.06 -10.26
N SER A 206 17.73 -8.68 -9.37
CA SER A 206 18.34 -8.04 -8.20
C SER A 206 19.19 -6.81 -8.55
N GLY A 207 19.91 -6.84 -9.68
CA GLY A 207 20.73 -5.72 -10.15
C GLY A 207 19.94 -4.45 -10.50
N ALA A 208 18.70 -4.59 -10.94
CA ALA A 208 17.87 -3.46 -11.38
C ALA A 208 17.23 -2.67 -10.23
N ILE A 209 17.26 -3.21 -9.00
CA ILE A 209 16.66 -2.57 -7.82
C ILE A 209 17.38 -1.25 -7.49
N SER A 210 18.70 -1.24 -7.64
CA SER A 210 19.51 -0.04 -7.39
C SER A 210 19.20 1.09 -8.38
N ASP A 211 18.97 0.75 -9.65
CA ASP A 211 18.62 1.71 -10.70
C ASP A 211 17.18 2.23 -10.52
N LEU A 212 16.26 1.35 -10.15
CA LEU A 212 14.88 1.71 -9.82
C LEU A 212 14.85 2.69 -8.63
N LYS A 213 15.64 2.44 -7.60
CA LYS A 213 15.72 3.33 -6.43
C LYS A 213 16.31 4.70 -6.78
N LYS A 214 17.33 4.76 -7.64
CA LYS A 214 17.86 6.02 -8.18
C LYS A 214 16.81 6.77 -9.01
N ALA A 215 16.05 6.05 -9.84
CA ALA A 215 14.97 6.63 -10.64
C ALA A 215 13.83 7.17 -9.76
N ILE A 216 13.50 6.52 -8.64
CA ILE A 216 12.52 7.03 -7.68
C ILE A 216 13.02 8.29 -6.98
N GLN A 217 14.30 8.33 -6.61
CA GLN A 217 14.89 9.51 -5.97
C GLN A 217 14.95 10.74 -6.88
N SER A 218 15.02 10.55 -8.20
CA SER A 218 15.01 11.64 -9.18
C SER A 218 13.61 12.12 -9.58
N LEU A 219 12.55 11.47 -9.09
CA LEU A 219 11.19 11.88 -9.41
C LEU A 219 10.83 13.21 -8.74
N PRO A 220 10.10 14.09 -9.45
CA PRO A 220 9.55 15.28 -8.84
C PRO A 220 8.56 14.86 -7.76
N ARG A 221 8.71 15.44 -6.57
CA ARG A 221 7.76 15.34 -5.46
C ARG A 221 6.50 16.13 -5.81
N THR A 222 5.74 15.64 -6.78
CA THR A 222 4.52 16.31 -7.21
C THR A 222 3.42 16.03 -6.19
N GLN A 223 2.81 17.09 -5.67
CA GLN A 223 1.63 16.94 -4.82
C GLN A 223 0.53 16.25 -5.63
N ARG A 224 0.10 15.09 -5.16
CA ARG A 224 -1.03 14.36 -5.75
C ARG A 224 -2.21 15.33 -5.84
N LYS A 225 -2.81 15.46 -7.04
CA LYS A 225 -4.04 16.24 -7.19
C LYS A 225 -5.06 15.61 -6.25
N ARG A 226 -5.41 16.33 -5.18
CA ARG A 226 -6.48 15.92 -4.27
C ARG A 226 -7.69 15.60 -5.14
N PRO A 227 -8.45 14.52 -4.85
CA PRO A 227 -9.75 14.36 -5.48
C PRO A 227 -10.48 15.69 -5.29
N SER A 228 -11.06 16.22 -6.37
CA SER A 228 -11.85 17.45 -6.35
C SER A 228 -12.73 17.39 -5.11
N ALA A 229 -12.50 18.29 -4.16
CA ALA A 229 -13.35 18.40 -2.99
C ALA A 229 -14.78 18.45 -3.52
N VAL A 230 -15.59 17.46 -3.16
CA VAL A 230 -17.02 17.51 -3.45
C VAL A 230 -17.47 18.83 -2.81
N PRO A 231 -18.01 19.79 -3.58
CA PRO A 231 -18.45 21.04 -2.99
C PRO A 231 -19.48 20.69 -1.92
N LEU A 232 -19.16 20.99 -0.66
CA LEU A 232 -20.12 20.92 0.44
C LEU A 232 -21.18 21.97 0.12
N LEU A 233 -22.31 21.53 -0.45
CA LEU A 233 -23.45 22.39 -0.68
C LEU A 233 -23.93 22.88 0.70
N PRO A 234 -24.06 24.20 0.92
CA PRO A 234 -24.67 24.71 2.13
C PRO A 234 -26.09 24.16 2.20
N LYS A 235 -26.40 23.40 3.26
CA LYS A 235 -27.77 23.02 3.58
C LYS A 235 -28.51 24.30 3.97
N ILE A 236 -29.34 24.80 3.06
CA ILE A 236 -30.36 25.80 3.40
C ILE A 236 -31.27 25.13 4.43
N GLY A 237 -31.30 25.68 5.64
CA GLY A 237 -32.17 25.21 6.70
C GLY A 237 -33.61 25.29 6.22
N THR A 238 -34.30 24.15 6.22
CA THR A 238 -35.74 24.11 6.03
C THR A 238 -36.35 24.91 7.17
N GLU A 239 -36.99 26.03 6.85
CA GLU A 239 -37.82 26.77 7.79
C GLU A 239 -38.85 25.82 8.38
N THR A 240 -38.89 25.77 9.70
CA THR A 240 -39.91 25.08 10.49
C THR A 240 -41.27 25.61 10.06
N GLN A 241 -42.13 24.73 9.51
CA GLN A 241 -43.53 25.07 9.27
C GLN A 241 -44.16 25.47 10.61
N PRO A 242 -44.92 26.58 10.69
CA PRO A 242 -45.67 26.90 11.89
C PRO A 242 -46.75 25.84 12.11
N GLU A 243 -46.85 25.38 13.36
CA GLU A 243 -47.91 24.49 13.86
C GLU A 243 -49.28 25.10 13.51
N ALA A 244 -50.15 24.29 12.91
CA ALA A 244 -51.54 24.65 12.71
C ALA A 244 -52.24 24.66 14.07
N GLU A 245 -52.73 25.83 14.49
CA GLU A 245 -53.63 25.98 15.63
C GLU A 245 -54.90 25.15 15.34
N GLU A 246 -55.20 24.17 16.21
CA GLU A 246 -56.46 23.44 16.20
C GLU A 246 -57.58 24.40 16.65
N GLU A 247 -58.50 24.73 15.75
CA GLU A 247 -59.76 25.40 16.08
C GLU A 247 -60.66 24.43 16.86
N GLU A 248 -60.99 24.78 18.12
CA GLU A 248 -62.07 24.18 18.90
C GLU A 248 -63.43 24.55 18.25
N GLU A 249 -64.25 23.56 17.88
CA GLU A 249 -65.69 23.73 17.65
C GLU A 249 -66.50 22.87 18.65
N ASP A 250 -67.28 23.59 19.47
CA ASP A 250 -68.54 23.28 20.20
C ASP A 250 -68.71 21.97 21.02
#